data_AF-A0A0M3KHK8-F1
#
_entry.id   AF-A0A0M3KHK8-F1
#
_cell.length_a   1.000
_cell.length_b   1.000
_cell.length_c   1.000
_cell.angle_alpha   90.00
_cell.angle_beta   90.00
_cell.angle_gamma   90.00
#
_symmetry.space_group_name_H-M   'P 1'
#
loop_
_entity.id
_entity.type
_entity.pdbx_description
1 polymer ?
#
loop_
_entity_poly.entity_id
_entity_poly.type
_entity_poly.pdbx_seq_one_letter_code
_entity_poly.pdbx_strand_id
1 'polypeptide(L)'
;LPYGALQITDALYAKLAGTNKGVCTYKSPVERLILRYIMEQVDSARFTAPEGLFQPKRWGLDIKALHQLVFEAVQLAPIDSRKTLLRNIYLAGGASLLPGLAERLEVELSTLAAPTIHVQVHVSPWRYNAAYLGAQVIASSTQFESTCVTLENLDEFIEQLNSAAF
;
A
#
# COMPACT_ATOMS: atom_id res chain seq x y z
N LEU A 1 -15.02 -17.52 3.43
CA LEU A 1 -13.63 -17.10 3.20
C LEU A 1 -13.65 -15.62 2.78
N PRO A 2 -12.75 -14.76 3.29
CA PRO A 2 -12.68 -13.37 2.84
C PRO A 2 -12.53 -13.30 1.31
N TYR A 3 -13.08 -12.27 0.67
CA TYR A 3 -13.27 -12.16 -0.78
C TYR A 3 -12.01 -12.51 -1.61
N GLY A 4 -10.82 -12.12 -1.13
CA GLY A 4 -9.55 -12.43 -1.80
C GLY A 4 -9.17 -13.92 -1.78
N ALA A 5 -9.59 -14.70 -0.78
CA ALA A 5 -9.28 -16.13 -0.72
C ALA A 5 -10.08 -16.92 -1.77
N LEU A 6 -11.32 -16.51 -2.08
CA LEU A 6 -12.12 -17.10 -3.17
C LEU A 6 -11.53 -16.79 -4.54
N GLN A 7 -11.10 -15.54 -4.76
CA GLN A 7 -10.45 -15.14 -6.01
C GLN A 7 -9.13 -15.88 -6.25
N ILE A 8 -8.34 -16.10 -5.20
CA ILE A 8 -7.10 -16.87 -5.30
C ILE A 8 -7.40 -18.34 -5.64
N THR A 9 -8.40 -18.96 -4.99
CA THR A 9 -8.80 -20.32 -5.36
C THR A 9 -9.29 -20.41 -6.79
N ASP A 10 -10.15 -19.49 -7.24
CA ASP A 10 -10.72 -19.50 -8.59
C ASP A 10 -9.64 -19.25 -9.66
N ALA A 11 -8.70 -18.34 -9.39
CA ALA A 11 -7.56 -18.09 -10.27
C ALA A 11 -6.60 -19.29 -10.34
N LEU A 12 -6.36 -19.98 -9.22
CA LEU A 12 -5.58 -21.22 -9.20
C LEU A 12 -6.27 -22.33 -9.97
N TYR A 13 -7.59 -22.50 -9.78
CA TYR A 13 -8.40 -23.45 -10.53
C TYR A 13 -8.31 -23.21 -12.04
N ALA A 14 -8.45 -21.95 -12.46
CA ALA A 14 -8.35 -21.56 -13.87
C ALA A 14 -6.95 -21.82 -14.44
N LYS A 15 -5.88 -21.51 -13.69
CA LYS A 15 -4.49 -21.65 -14.16
C LYS A 15 -4.05 -23.11 -14.27
N LEU A 16 -4.43 -23.94 -13.29
CA LEU A 16 -4.20 -25.38 -13.31
C LEU A 16 -4.99 -26.08 -14.44
N ALA A 17 -6.23 -25.64 -14.70
CA ALA A 17 -7.02 -26.14 -15.83
C ALA A 17 -6.47 -25.69 -17.20
N GLY A 18 -5.80 -24.54 -17.28
CA GLY A 18 -5.21 -24.03 -18.53
C GLY A 18 -3.86 -24.65 -18.91
N THR A 19 -3.06 -25.11 -17.94
CA THR A 19 -1.74 -25.71 -18.20
C THR A 19 -1.79 -27.21 -18.47
N ASN A 20 -2.78 -27.90 -17.90
CA ASN A 20 -3.03 -29.31 -18.20
C ASN A 20 -4.10 -29.45 -19.29
N LYS A 21 -3.77 -30.09 -20.41
CA LYS A 21 -4.75 -30.42 -21.48
C LYS A 21 -5.82 -31.46 -21.06
N GLY A 22 -5.84 -31.88 -19.80
CA GLY A 22 -6.78 -32.85 -19.24
C GLY A 22 -7.74 -32.19 -18.24
N VAL A 23 -8.97 -32.68 -18.20
CA VAL A 23 -10.01 -32.20 -17.28
C VAL A 23 -9.62 -32.61 -15.85
N CYS A 24 -8.95 -31.71 -15.10
CA CYS A 24 -8.74 -31.91 -13.67
C CYS A 24 -10.11 -31.83 -12.98
N THR A 25 -10.62 -32.99 -12.53
CA THR A 25 -11.92 -33.05 -11.84
C THR A 25 -11.81 -32.64 -10.38
N TYR A 26 -10.58 -32.61 -9.84
CA TYR A 26 -10.24 -32.32 -8.44
C TYR A 26 -10.97 -33.22 -7.43
N LYS A 27 -11.47 -34.36 -7.90
CA LYS A 27 -12.24 -35.35 -7.12
C LYS A 27 -11.41 -36.56 -6.77
N SER A 28 -10.30 -36.80 -7.46
CA SER A 28 -9.41 -37.90 -7.13
C SER A 28 -8.61 -37.60 -5.85
N PRO A 29 -8.23 -38.63 -5.06
CA PRO A 29 -7.40 -38.44 -3.87
C PRO A 29 -6.07 -37.73 -4.16
N VAL A 30 -5.46 -38.00 -5.33
CA VAL A 30 -4.17 -37.39 -5.73
C VAL A 30 -4.33 -35.91 -6.08
N GLU A 31 -5.37 -35.54 -6.85
CA GLU A 31 -5.65 -34.14 -7.15
C GLU A 31 -5.98 -33.34 -5.89
N ARG A 32 -6.70 -33.95 -4.92
CA ARG A 32 -6.97 -33.31 -3.61
C ARG A 32 -5.70 -33.07 -2.80
N LEU A 33 -4.73 -33.98 -2.84
CA LEU A 33 -3.44 -33.79 -2.17
C LEU A 33 -2.62 -32.67 -2.83
N ILE A 34 -2.60 -32.61 -4.16
CA ILE A 34 -1.93 -31.53 -4.90
C ILE A 34 -2.59 -30.18 -4.60
N LEU A 35 -3.91 -30.10 -4.64
CA LEU A 35 -4.67 -28.90 -4.25
C LEU A 35 -4.36 -28.48 -2.82
N ARG A 36 -4.37 -29.41 -1.88
CA ARG A 36 -4.07 -29.12 -0.47
C ARG A 36 -2.67 -28.55 -0.31
N TYR A 37 -1.67 -29.17 -0.93
CA TYR A 37 -0.30 -28.68 -0.90
C TYR A 37 -0.19 -27.26 -1.49
N ILE A 38 -0.82 -27.01 -2.64
CA ILE A 38 -0.82 -25.67 -3.26
C ILE A 38 -1.52 -24.65 -2.35
N MET A 39 -2.65 -25.02 -1.73
CA MET A 39 -3.37 -24.14 -0.82
C MET A 39 -2.54 -23.83 0.44
N GLU A 40 -1.80 -24.80 0.98
CA GLU A 40 -0.88 -24.59 2.11
C GLU A 40 0.28 -23.64 1.72
N GLN A 41 0.85 -23.81 0.53
CA GLN A 41 1.89 -22.91 0.02
C GLN A 41 1.38 -21.48 -0.19
N VAL A 42 0.18 -21.35 -0.76
CA VAL A 42 -0.50 -20.07 -0.96
C VAL A 42 -0.84 -19.42 0.36
N ASP A 43 -1.28 -20.19 1.36
CA ASP A 43 -1.57 -19.68 2.69
C ASP A 43 -0.33 -19.02 3.31
N SER A 44 0.81 -19.71 3.29
CA SER A 44 2.08 -19.15 3.76
C SER A 44 2.54 -17.92 2.95
N ALA A 45 2.36 -17.95 1.63
CA ALA A 45 2.74 -16.85 0.75
C ALA A 45 1.94 -15.57 1.01
N ARG A 46 0.68 -15.66 1.47
CA ARG A 46 -0.14 -14.48 1.82
C ARG A 46 0.44 -13.65 2.96
N PHE A 47 1.18 -14.27 3.87
CA PHE A 47 1.87 -13.59 4.97
C PHE A 47 3.31 -13.25 4.60
N THR A 48 3.96 -14.12 3.83
CA THR A 48 5.36 -13.93 3.44
C THR A 48 5.48 -12.77 2.45
N ALA A 49 4.66 -12.70 1.40
CA ALA A 49 4.74 -11.64 0.39
C ALA A 49 4.68 -10.20 0.97
N PRO A 50 3.72 -9.83 1.84
CA PRO A 50 3.68 -8.48 2.41
C PRO A 50 4.80 -8.20 3.43
N GLU A 51 5.43 -9.24 3.99
CA GLU A 51 6.56 -9.05 4.92
C GLU A 51 7.77 -8.42 4.22
N GLY A 52 7.86 -8.45 2.89
CA GLY A 52 8.86 -7.71 2.13
C GLY A 52 8.85 -6.19 2.38
N LEU A 53 7.71 -5.64 2.79
CA LEU A 53 7.59 -4.23 3.17
C LEU A 53 8.29 -3.91 4.50
N PHE A 54 8.38 -4.88 5.41
CA PHE A 54 8.94 -4.69 6.75
C PHE A 54 10.31 -5.33 6.91
N GLN A 55 10.60 -6.39 6.15
CA GLN A 55 11.86 -7.15 6.18
C GLN A 55 12.38 -7.43 4.75
N PRO A 56 12.74 -6.39 3.98
CA PRO A 56 13.21 -6.54 2.59
C PRO A 56 14.45 -7.43 2.46
N LYS A 57 15.29 -7.49 3.50
CA LYS A 57 16.49 -8.32 3.55
C LYS A 57 16.21 -9.82 3.34
N ARG A 58 15.01 -10.32 3.63
CA ARG A 58 14.62 -11.72 3.37
C ARG A 58 14.60 -12.06 1.88
N TRP A 59 14.48 -11.07 1.01
CA TRP A 59 14.55 -11.21 -0.45
C TRP A 59 15.93 -10.83 -1.01
N GLY A 60 16.93 -10.64 -0.15
CA GLY A 60 18.26 -10.19 -0.56
C GLY A 60 18.31 -8.74 -1.05
N LEU A 61 17.28 -7.94 -0.74
CA LEU A 61 17.23 -6.52 -1.08
C LEU A 61 17.83 -5.70 0.07
N ASP A 62 18.88 -4.92 -0.23
CA ASP A 62 19.47 -3.97 0.71
C ASP A 62 18.80 -2.61 0.60
N ILE A 63 17.51 -2.59 0.97
CA ILE A 63 16.68 -1.39 1.01
C ILE A 63 16.11 -1.21 2.42
N LYS A 64 15.77 0.03 2.78
CA LYS A 64 15.08 0.32 4.04
C LYS A 64 13.65 -0.20 4.02
N ALA A 65 13.19 -0.67 5.17
CA ALA A 65 11.81 -1.09 5.34
C ALA A 65 10.85 0.12 5.37
N LEU A 66 9.56 -0.12 5.12
CA LEU A 66 8.53 0.91 5.05
C LEU A 66 8.49 1.81 6.29
N HIS A 67 8.46 1.23 7.49
CA HIS A 67 8.43 1.97 8.75
C HIS A 67 9.69 2.82 8.96
N GLN A 68 10.86 2.35 8.50
CA GLN A 68 12.11 3.10 8.56
C GLN A 68 12.09 4.31 7.62
N LEU A 69 11.59 4.12 6.39
CA LEU A 69 11.43 5.20 5.41
C LEU A 69 10.46 6.28 5.91
N VAL A 70 9.34 5.88 6.49
CA VAL A 70 8.37 6.81 7.08
C VAL A 70 9.00 7.59 8.24
N PHE A 71 9.70 6.90 9.14
CA PHE A 71 10.36 7.55 10.26
C PHE A 71 11.45 8.53 9.79
N GLU A 72 12.27 8.15 8.82
CA GLU A 72 13.29 9.02 8.23
C GLU A 72 12.67 10.28 7.61
N ALA A 73 11.57 10.15 6.86
CA ALA A 73 10.85 11.30 6.31
C ALA A 73 10.35 12.25 7.41
N VAL A 74 9.84 11.72 8.52
CA VAL A 74 9.46 12.53 9.68
C VAL A 74 10.67 13.22 10.31
N GLN A 75 11.83 12.56 10.37
CA GLN A 75 13.04 13.13 10.94
C GLN A 75 13.62 14.28 10.10
N LEU A 76 13.38 14.29 8.79
CA LEU A 76 13.72 15.42 7.93
C LEU A 76 12.86 16.66 8.20
N ALA A 77 11.67 16.49 8.78
CA ALA A 77 10.80 17.60 9.14
C ALA A 77 11.30 18.37 10.38
N PRO A 78 10.91 19.65 10.54
CA PRO A 78 11.20 20.44 11.74
C PRO A 78 10.74 19.74 13.02
N ILE A 79 11.53 19.89 14.09
CA ILE A 79 11.34 19.14 15.34
C ILE A 79 9.93 19.32 15.94
N ASP A 80 9.38 20.53 15.83
CA ASP A 80 8.06 20.88 16.38
C ASP A 80 6.91 20.17 15.64
N SER A 81 7.12 19.82 14.37
CA SER A 81 6.11 19.15 13.55
C SER A 81 6.10 17.63 13.72
N ARG A 82 7.23 17.03 14.14
CA ARG A 82 7.41 15.56 14.14
C ARG A 82 6.37 14.82 14.96
N LYS A 83 6.04 15.34 16.15
CA LYS A 83 5.00 14.76 17.02
C LYS A 83 3.64 14.74 16.33
N THR A 84 3.30 15.83 15.63
CA THR A 84 2.04 15.94 14.89
C THR A 84 2.04 15.00 13.69
N LEU A 85 3.15 14.85 12.97
CA LEU A 85 3.26 13.95 11.83
C LEU A 85 3.09 12.48 12.24
N LEU A 86 3.75 12.05 13.34
CA LEU A 86 3.64 10.67 13.84
C LEU A 86 2.23 10.30 14.33
N ARG A 87 1.44 11.29 14.76
CA ARG A 87 0.05 11.09 15.17
C ARG A 87 -0.95 11.11 14.00
N ASN A 88 -0.53 11.61 12.84
CA ASN A 88 -1.42 11.87 11.71
C ASN A 88 -0.90 11.21 10.43
N ILE A 89 -0.71 9.89 10.47
CA ILE A 89 -0.30 9.11 9.31
C ILE A 89 -1.55 8.55 8.64
N TYR A 90 -1.78 8.86 7.36
CA TYR A 90 -2.95 8.39 6.62
C TYR A 90 -2.55 7.42 5.52
N LEU A 91 -3.20 6.26 5.45
CA LEU A 91 -2.97 5.29 4.38
C LEU A 91 -3.95 5.47 3.22
N ALA A 92 -3.41 5.51 1.99
CA ALA A 92 -4.17 5.66 0.74
C ALA A 92 -3.65 4.70 -0.35
N GLY A 93 -4.51 4.38 -1.34
CA GLY A 93 -4.16 3.57 -2.50
C GLY A 93 -4.34 2.05 -2.32
N GLY A 94 -4.02 1.27 -3.36
CA GLY A 94 -4.30 -0.17 -3.38
C GLY A 94 -3.56 -0.98 -2.32
N ALA A 95 -2.27 -0.72 -2.10
CA ALA A 95 -1.46 -1.45 -1.10
C ALA A 95 -1.97 -1.24 0.33
N SER A 96 -2.63 -0.10 0.61
CA SER A 96 -3.25 0.17 1.92
C SER A 96 -4.43 -0.76 2.26
N LEU A 97 -4.92 -1.55 1.29
CA LEU A 97 -5.99 -2.53 1.50
C LEU A 97 -5.48 -3.84 2.12
N LEU A 98 -4.16 -4.01 2.26
CA LEU A 98 -3.59 -5.16 2.96
C LEU A 98 -4.13 -5.25 4.41
N PRO A 99 -4.76 -6.37 4.80
CA PRO A 99 -5.28 -6.53 6.15
C PRO A 99 -4.15 -6.46 7.19
N GLY A 100 -4.34 -5.72 8.28
CA GLY A 100 -3.36 -5.60 9.35
C GLY A 100 -2.18 -4.66 9.06
N LEU A 101 -2.13 -4.03 7.88
CA LEU A 101 -1.02 -3.15 7.50
C LEU A 101 -0.92 -1.92 8.42
N ALA A 102 -2.05 -1.31 8.75
CA ALA A 102 -2.07 -0.10 9.57
C ALA A 102 -1.59 -0.38 10.99
N GLU A 103 -2.11 -1.44 11.59
CA GLU A 103 -1.76 -1.90 12.93
C GLU A 103 -0.29 -2.31 12.99
N ARG A 104 0.20 -3.05 11.98
CA ARG A 104 1.63 -3.42 11.89
C ARG A 104 2.51 -2.18 11.77
N LEU A 105 2.15 -1.23 10.91
CA LEU A 105 2.91 -0.01 10.72
C LEU A 105 2.95 0.85 11.99
N GLU A 106 1.83 0.95 12.70
CA GLU A 106 1.74 1.70 13.97
C GLU A 106 2.65 1.10 15.04
N VAL A 107 2.66 -0.24 15.17
CA VAL A 107 3.55 -0.95 16.12
C VAL A 107 5.02 -0.72 15.76
N GLU A 108 5.40 -0.92 14.49
CA GLU A 108 6.79 -0.77 14.03
C GLU A 108 7.29 0.67 14.14
N LEU A 109 6.43 1.67 13.91
CA LEU A 109 6.80 3.06 14.11
C LEU A 109 6.88 3.44 15.59
N SER A 110 6.02 2.87 16.44
CA SER A 110 6.07 3.07 17.89
C SER A 110 7.35 2.55 18.52
N THR A 111 8.00 1.54 17.92
CA THR A 111 9.30 1.04 18.39
C THR A 111 10.46 1.99 18.06
N LEU A 112 10.32 2.79 17.00
CA LEU A 112 11.32 3.79 16.58
C LEU A 112 11.10 5.16 17.26
N ALA A 113 9.86 5.51 17.54
CA ALA A 113 9.50 6.77 18.17
C ALA A 113 9.84 6.80 19.67
N ALA A 114 9.98 8.02 20.22
CA ALA A 114 10.15 8.17 21.67
C ALA A 114 8.88 7.68 22.41
N PRO A 115 9.00 7.05 23.60
CA PRO A 115 7.85 6.51 24.33
C PRO A 115 6.76 7.54 24.72
N THR A 116 7.12 8.82 24.72
CA THR A 116 6.21 9.93 25.01
C THR A 116 5.33 10.34 23.83
N ILE A 117 5.65 9.86 22.62
CA ILE A 117 4.93 10.17 21.39
C ILE A 117 3.99 9.02 21.08
N HIS A 118 2.70 9.32 21.04
CA HIS A 118 1.70 8.38 20.57
C HIS A 118 1.63 8.42 19.05
N VAL A 119 2.09 7.33 18.41
CA VAL A 119 1.95 7.11 16.96
C VAL A 119 0.52 6.66 16.68
N GLN A 120 -0.08 7.16 15.60
CA GLN A 120 -1.41 6.75 15.15
C GLN A 120 -1.45 6.66 13.62
N VAL A 121 -1.97 5.54 13.12
CA VAL A 121 -2.17 5.31 11.69
C VAL A 121 -3.66 5.26 11.36
N HIS A 122 -4.12 6.19 10.54
CA HIS A 122 -5.51 6.39 10.17
C HIS A 122 -5.83 5.71 8.84
N VAL A 123 -6.98 5.05 8.80
CA VAL A 123 -7.43 4.27 7.65
C VAL A 123 -8.87 4.67 7.29
N SER A 124 -9.08 5.14 6.06
CA SER A 124 -10.42 5.40 5.53
C SER A 124 -11.00 4.15 4.86
N PRO A 125 -12.32 3.88 5.00
CA PRO A 125 -13.01 2.85 4.21
C PRO A 125 -12.91 3.09 2.70
N TRP A 126 -12.86 4.36 2.26
CA TRP A 126 -12.81 4.76 0.84
C TRP A 126 -11.40 5.01 0.32
N ARG A 127 -10.36 4.56 1.04
CA ARG A 127 -8.96 4.85 0.73
C ARG A 127 -8.46 4.35 -0.63
N TYR A 128 -9.18 3.40 -1.26
CA TYR A 128 -8.95 2.99 -2.65
C TYR A 128 -9.17 4.15 -3.64
N ASN A 129 -10.17 5.00 -3.38
CA ASN A 129 -10.53 6.16 -4.20
C ASN A 129 -10.04 7.49 -3.61
N ALA A 130 -9.17 7.47 -2.59
CA ALA A 130 -8.78 8.68 -1.87
C ALA A 130 -8.21 9.78 -2.77
N ALA A 131 -7.38 9.40 -3.75
CA ALA A 131 -6.80 10.36 -4.70
C ALA A 131 -7.88 11.06 -5.54
N TYR A 132 -8.83 10.30 -6.07
CA TYR A 132 -9.95 10.84 -6.85
C TYR A 132 -10.87 11.73 -5.99
N LEU A 133 -11.23 11.28 -4.79
CA LEU A 133 -12.05 12.06 -3.87
C LEU A 133 -11.35 13.36 -3.45
N GLY A 134 -10.04 13.33 -3.21
CA GLY A 134 -9.24 14.52 -2.92
C GLY A 134 -9.24 15.50 -4.09
N ALA A 135 -9.05 15.01 -5.31
CA ALA A 135 -9.09 15.84 -6.52
C ALA A 135 -10.47 16.48 -6.72
N GLN A 136 -11.56 15.75 -6.48
CA GLN A 136 -12.92 16.28 -6.56
C GLN A 136 -13.15 17.43 -5.56
N VAL A 137 -12.64 17.31 -4.33
CA VAL A 137 -12.75 18.38 -3.32
C VAL A 137 -12.00 19.62 -3.76
N ILE A 138 -10.78 19.47 -4.29
CA ILE A 138 -9.98 20.60 -4.81
C ILE A 138 -10.69 21.25 -6.00
N ALA A 139 -11.20 20.46 -6.95
CA ALA A 139 -11.91 20.95 -8.13
C ALA A 139 -13.22 21.68 -7.78
N SER A 140 -13.84 21.33 -6.66
CA SER A 140 -15.06 21.99 -6.17
C SER A 140 -14.77 23.20 -5.27
N SER A 141 -13.50 23.49 -4.98
CA SER A 141 -13.11 24.58 -4.09
C SER A 141 -13.12 25.93 -4.78
N THR A 142 -13.36 27.00 -4.02
CA THR A 142 -13.29 28.38 -4.52
C THR A 142 -11.89 28.82 -4.94
N GLN A 143 -10.84 28.12 -4.48
CA GLN A 143 -9.46 28.36 -4.92
C GLN A 143 -9.10 27.65 -6.23
N PHE A 144 -10.00 26.86 -6.82
CA PHE A 144 -9.68 26.11 -8.03
C PHE A 144 -9.32 27.04 -9.19
N GLU A 145 -10.13 28.06 -9.43
CA GLU A 145 -9.90 29.00 -10.54
C GLU A 145 -8.58 29.77 -10.39
N SER A 146 -8.20 30.16 -9.17
CA SER A 146 -6.96 30.90 -8.93
C SER A 146 -5.70 30.05 -8.97
N THR A 147 -5.83 28.72 -8.89
CA THR A 147 -4.70 27.78 -8.98
C THR A 147 -4.62 27.07 -10.32
N CYS A 148 -5.63 27.26 -11.18
CA CYS A 148 -5.72 26.59 -12.47
C CYS A 148 -4.75 27.22 -13.48
N VAL A 149 -4.00 26.37 -14.18
CA VAL A 149 -3.16 26.76 -15.30
C VAL A 149 -4.01 26.62 -16.58
N THR A 150 -4.26 27.75 -17.24
CA THR A 150 -4.97 27.83 -18.52
C THR A 150 -3.96 27.79 -19.67
N LEU A 151 -4.45 27.70 -20.91
CA LEU A 151 -3.58 27.74 -22.08
C LEU A 151 -2.80 29.07 -22.18
N GLU A 152 -3.37 30.16 -21.67
CA GLU A 152 -2.81 31.51 -21.77
C GLU A 152 -1.63 31.74 -20.82
N ASN A 153 -1.64 31.10 -19.65
CA ASN A 153 -0.58 31.22 -18.63
C ASN A 153 0.38 30.01 -18.61
N LEU A 154 0.23 29.09 -19.57
CA LEU A 154 1.01 27.85 -19.63
C LEU A 154 2.51 28.13 -19.84
N ASP A 155 2.85 29.05 -20.73
CA ASP A 155 4.26 29.36 -21.05
C ASP A 155 4.98 29.93 -19.83
N GLU A 156 4.35 30.87 -19.11
CA GLU A 156 4.87 31.45 -17.87
C GLU A 156 5.02 30.38 -16.77
N PHE A 157 4.04 29.49 -16.65
CA PHE A 157 4.09 28.40 -15.68
C PHE A 157 5.25 27.41 -15.98
N ILE A 158 5.51 27.10 -17.24
CA ILE A 158 6.63 26.23 -17.64
C ILE A 158 7.97 26.90 -17.31
N GLU A 159 8.11 28.20 -17.54
CA GLU A 159 9.33 28.95 -17.15
C GLU A 159 9.54 28.95 -15.63
N GLN A 160 8.47 29.12 -14.86
CA GLN A 160 8.51 29.01 -13.40
C GLN A 160 8.93 27.61 -12.93
N LEU A 161 8.40 26.54 -13.55
CA LEU A 161 8.80 25.17 -13.24
C LEU A 161 10.28 24.90 -13.52
N ASN A 162 10.82 25.44 -14.63
CA ASN A 162 12.22 25.25 -15.00
C ASN A 162 13.19 26.04 -14.09
N SER A 163 12.72 27.16 -13.54
CA SER A 163 13.51 27.99 -12.61
C SER A 163 13.39 27.54 -11.15
N ALA A 164 12.34 26.81 -10.80
CA ALA A 164 12.19 26.18 -9.50
C ALA A 164 13.18 25.00 -9.37
N ALA A 165 14.35 25.27 -8.78
CA ALA A 165 15.24 24.21 -8.31
C ALA A 165 14.59 23.52 -7.10
N PHE A 166 14.10 22.29 -7.29
CA PHE A 166 13.72 21.38 -6.21
C PHE A 166 14.95 20.71 -5.59
#